data_AF-A0A533VP36-F1
#
_entry.id   AF-A0A533VP36-F1
#
_cell.length_a   1.000
_cell.length_b   1.000
_cell.length_c   1.000
_cell.angle_alpha   90.00
_cell.angle_beta   90.00
_cell.angle_gamma   90.00
#
_symmetry.space_group_name_H-M   'P 1'
#
loop_
_entity.id
_entity.type
_entity.pdbx_description
1 polymer ?
#
loop_
_entity_poly.entity_id
_entity_poly.type
_entity_poly.pdbx_seq_one_letter_code
_entity_poly.pdbx_strand_id
1 'polypeptide(L)'
;MDSESFGVEKGYGTLAIKWMNEEAKRAGWKFEARLYGYEVQTKNFGSFEMFSWIGDPKAARDIIIRASKRFKIRVIEGGYKTRQLILKLSKTEYGMVRRGDRIIGQIEFTSSRLTGNKWEITKEERK
;
A
#
# COMPACT_ATOMS: atom_id res chain seq x y z
N MET A 1 14.97 -0.71 2.45
CA MET A 1 14.03 -1.34 3.38
C MET A 1 12.73 -1.39 2.62
N ASP A 2 12.33 -2.58 2.21
CA ASP A 2 11.19 -2.77 1.32
C ASP A 2 9.92 -2.63 2.17
N SER A 3 8.98 -1.80 1.73
CA SER A 3 7.66 -1.70 2.35
C SER A 3 6.65 -2.41 1.46
N GLU A 4 5.95 -3.37 2.05
CA GLU A 4 5.00 -4.27 1.36
C GLU A 4 3.54 -3.94 1.70
N SER A 5 3.30 -2.88 2.48
CA SER A 5 1.97 -2.49 2.97
C SER A 5 1.22 -1.56 2.00
N PHE A 6 1.66 -1.48 0.74
CA PHE A 6 1.04 -0.63 -0.27
C PHE A 6 0.21 -1.49 -1.22
N GLY A 7 -0.90 -0.93 -1.71
CA GLY A 7 -1.82 -1.64 -2.58
C GLY A 7 -2.57 -0.72 -3.54
N VAL A 8 -2.94 -1.26 -4.69
CA VAL A 8 -3.79 -0.58 -5.68
C VAL A 8 -5.05 -1.40 -5.93
N GLU A 9 -6.15 -0.74 -6.29
CA GLU A 9 -7.41 -1.42 -6.59
C GLU A 9 -7.23 -2.59 -7.57
N LYS A 10 -7.82 -3.74 -7.25
CA LYS A 10 -7.71 -4.95 -8.06
C LYS A 10 -8.12 -4.70 -9.51
N GLY A 11 -7.29 -5.19 -10.44
CA GLY A 11 -7.42 -5.00 -11.88
C GLY A 11 -6.55 -3.86 -12.43
N TYR A 12 -5.92 -3.08 -11.56
CA TYR A 12 -5.04 -1.98 -11.94
C TYR A 12 -3.57 -2.20 -11.61
N GLY A 13 -3.20 -3.31 -10.95
CA GLY A 13 -1.84 -3.63 -10.53
C GLY A 13 -0.79 -3.33 -11.60
N THR A 14 -0.83 -4.08 -12.71
CA THR A 14 0.17 -3.95 -13.79
C THR A 14 0.22 -2.55 -14.37
N LEU A 15 -0.94 -1.92 -14.60
CA LEU A 15 -1.03 -0.59 -15.20
C LEU A 15 -0.47 0.49 -14.26
N ALA A 16 -0.87 0.46 -12.98
CA ALA A 16 -0.47 1.43 -11.99
C ALA A 16 1.02 1.30 -11.65
N ILE A 17 1.54 0.09 -11.42
CA ILE A 17 2.96 -0.11 -11.10
C ILE A 17 3.85 0.34 -12.27
N LYS A 18 3.52 -0.05 -13.51
CA LYS A 18 4.27 0.38 -14.69
C LYS A 18 4.30 1.91 -14.79
N TRP A 19 3.13 2.55 -14.64
CA TRP A 19 3.04 4.00 -14.71
C TRP A 19 3.82 4.69 -13.60
N MET A 20 3.73 4.23 -12.34
CA MET A 20 4.48 4.82 -11.23
C MET A 20 6.00 4.71 -11.46
N ASN A 21 6.51 3.56 -11.91
CA ASN A 21 7.95 3.41 -12.18
C ASN A 21 8.43 4.30 -13.32
N GLU A 22 7.65 4.42 -14.40
CA GLU A 22 7.96 5.32 -15.51
C GLU A 22 7.94 6.79 -15.08
N GLU A 23 6.95 7.19 -14.29
CA GLU A 23 6.79 8.55 -13.80
C GLU A 23 7.92 8.92 -12.82
N ALA A 24 8.26 8.02 -11.89
CA ALA A 24 9.40 8.20 -10.98
C ALA A 24 10.71 8.38 -11.75
N LYS A 25 10.94 7.55 -12.78
CA LYS A 25 12.12 7.65 -13.64
C LYS A 25 12.18 8.99 -14.37
N ARG A 26 11.06 9.48 -14.92
CA ARG A 26 10.97 10.80 -15.58
C ARG A 26 11.25 11.94 -14.62
N ALA A 27 10.77 11.84 -13.38
CA ALA A 27 10.93 12.86 -12.35
C ALA A 27 12.29 12.79 -11.61
N GLY A 28 13.14 11.80 -11.93
CA GLY A 28 14.41 11.57 -11.22
C GLY A 28 14.22 11.13 -9.77
N TRP A 29 13.07 10.56 -9.42
CA TRP A 29 12.77 10.13 -8.07
C TRP A 29 13.37 8.75 -7.78
N LYS A 30 13.86 8.58 -6.55
CA LYS A 30 14.26 7.27 -6.03
C LYS A 30 13.00 6.51 -5.65
N PHE A 31 12.42 5.78 -6.61
CA PHE A 31 11.26 4.93 -6.39
C PHE A 31 11.23 3.81 -7.44
N GLU A 32 11.05 2.58 -6.97
CA GLU A 32 10.72 1.43 -7.81
C GLU A 32 9.75 0.53 -7.06
N ALA A 33 8.65 0.14 -7.72
CA ALA A 33 7.61 -0.73 -7.18
C ALA A 33 7.46 -2.01 -7.98
N ARG A 34 7.04 -3.08 -7.31
CA ARG A 34 6.81 -4.39 -7.91
C ARG A 34 5.62 -5.10 -7.28
N LEU A 35 4.73 -5.62 -8.12
CA LEU A 35 3.72 -6.58 -7.69
C LEU A 35 4.39 -7.87 -7.22
N TYR A 36 3.88 -8.48 -6.16
CA TYR A 36 4.37 -9.77 -5.64
C TYR A 36 3.29 -10.85 -5.62
N GLY A 37 2.20 -10.67 -6.39
CA GLY A 37 1.16 -11.67 -6.59
C GLY A 37 0.28 -11.92 -5.36
N TYR A 38 0.22 -10.95 -4.45
CA TYR A 38 -0.63 -11.01 -3.27
C TYR A 38 -1.76 -10.00 -3.36
N GLU A 39 -2.94 -10.41 -2.90
CA GLU A 39 -4.11 -9.56 -2.83
C GLU A 39 -4.64 -9.54 -1.39
N VAL A 40 -5.20 -8.40 -1.01
CA VAL A 40 -5.99 -8.27 0.22
C VAL A 40 -7.41 -7.91 -0.15
N GLN A 41 -8.38 -8.53 0.53
CA GLN A 41 -9.78 -8.19 0.41
C GLN A 41 -10.20 -7.43 1.68
N THR A 42 -10.80 -6.26 1.48
CA THR A 42 -11.40 -5.48 2.57
C THR A 42 -12.92 -5.69 2.58
N LYS A 43 -13.54 -5.53 3.74
CA LYS A 43 -15.00 -5.49 3.87
C LYS A 43 -15.57 -4.18 3.33
N ASN A 44 -14.86 -3.06 3.51
CA ASN A 44 -15.38 -1.72 3.27
C ASN A 44 -14.90 -1.05 1.99
N PHE A 45 -13.78 -1.49 1.42
CA PHE A 45 -13.03 -0.74 0.40
C PHE A 45 -12.72 -1.55 -0.87
N GLY A 46 -13.21 -2.79 -1.00
CA GLY A 46 -12.92 -3.69 -2.12
C GLY A 46 -11.61 -4.47 -1.98
N SER A 47 -11.12 -5.01 -3.08
CA SER A 47 -9.88 -5.79 -3.11
C SER A 47 -8.72 -4.98 -3.69
N PHE A 48 -7.51 -5.26 -3.21
CA PHE A 48 -6.29 -4.58 -3.61
C PHE A 48 -5.22 -5.59 -4.01
N GLU A 49 -4.54 -5.31 -5.12
CA GLU A 49 -3.29 -5.95 -5.50
C GLU A 49 -2.15 -5.25 -4.76
N MET A 50 -1.41 -6.02 -3.97
CA MET A 50 -0.34 -5.51 -3.13
C MET A 50 0.98 -5.42 -3.89
N PHE A 51 1.80 -4.45 -3.51
CA PHE A 51 3.11 -4.24 -4.10
C PHE A 51 4.15 -3.86 -3.06
N SER A 52 5.40 -4.28 -3.31
CA SER A 52 6.56 -3.79 -2.58
C SER A 52 7.17 -2.61 -3.31
N TRP A 53 7.86 -1.74 -2.58
CA TRP A 53 8.63 -0.67 -3.20
C TRP A 53 9.93 -0.40 -2.45
N ILE A 54 10.89 0.18 -3.18
CA ILE A 54 12.17 0.68 -2.68
C ILE A 54 12.35 2.14 -3.06
N GLY A 55 13.03 2.90 -2.22
CA GLY A 55 13.34 4.31 -2.50
C GLY A 55 13.04 5.26 -1.36
N ASP A 56 12.66 6.49 -1.70
CA ASP A 56 12.30 7.54 -0.75
C ASP A 56 10.83 7.44 -0.31
N PRO A 57 10.52 7.42 1.00
CA PRO A 57 9.13 7.34 1.48
C PRO A 57 8.22 8.48 1.05
N LYS A 58 8.74 9.71 0.87
CA LYS A 58 7.91 10.82 0.37
C LYS A 58 7.58 10.61 -1.10
N ALA A 59 8.55 10.15 -1.91
CA ALA A 59 8.31 9.80 -3.30
C ALA A 59 7.26 8.68 -3.44
N ALA A 60 7.34 7.64 -2.61
CA ALA A 60 6.36 6.55 -2.60
C ALA A 60 4.94 7.03 -2.27
N ARG A 61 4.78 7.90 -1.27
CA ARG A 61 3.49 8.48 -0.89
C ARG A 61 2.93 9.40 -1.96
N ASP A 62 3.75 10.27 -2.54
CA ASP A 62 3.29 11.18 -3.59
C ASP A 62 2.87 10.41 -4.84
N ILE A 63 3.69 9.45 -5.30
CA ILE A 63 3.43 8.76 -6.56
C ILE A 63 2.21 7.85 -6.52
N ILE A 64 1.93 7.18 -5.39
CA ILE A 64 0.72 6.36 -5.26
C ILE A 64 -0.55 7.23 -5.25
N ILE A 65 -0.50 8.41 -4.64
CA ILE A 65 -1.61 9.37 -4.68
C ILE A 65 -1.82 9.86 -6.12
N ARG A 66 -0.74 10.16 -6.85
CA ARG A 66 -0.84 10.55 -8.27
C ARG A 66 -1.40 9.43 -9.14
N ALA A 67 -1.02 8.17 -8.91
CA ALA A 67 -1.59 7.01 -9.60
C ALA A 67 -3.09 6.90 -9.33
N SER A 68 -3.49 7.05 -8.06
CA SER A 68 -4.90 7.05 -7.66
C SER A 68 -5.72 8.13 -8.38
N LYS A 69 -5.20 9.36 -8.47
CA LYS A 69 -5.85 10.45 -9.23
C LYS A 69 -5.97 10.12 -10.71
N ARG A 70 -4.87 9.69 -11.32
CA ARG A 70 -4.77 9.43 -12.75
C ARG A 70 -5.77 8.36 -13.20
N PHE A 71 -5.82 7.25 -12.48
CA PHE A 71 -6.65 6.11 -12.84
C PHE A 71 -8.03 6.12 -12.16
N LYS A 72 -8.29 7.10 -11.27
CA LYS A 72 -9.54 7.24 -10.50
C LYS A 72 -9.85 6.03 -9.60
N ILE A 73 -8.80 5.35 -9.14
CA ILE A 73 -8.85 4.11 -8.36
C ILE A 73 -8.63 4.34 -6.87
N ARG A 74 -9.02 3.37 -6.05
CA ARG A 74 -8.62 3.31 -4.64
C ARG A 74 -7.18 2.82 -4.50
N VAL A 75 -6.51 3.30 -3.47
CA VAL A 75 -5.15 2.87 -3.11
C VAL A 75 -5.01 2.75 -1.60
N ILE A 76 -4.06 1.92 -1.18
CA ILE A 76 -3.58 1.81 0.19
C ILE A 76 -2.21 2.48 0.26
N GLU A 77 -2.13 3.56 1.02
CA GLU A 77 -0.88 4.21 1.40
C GLU A 77 -0.43 3.63 2.75
N GLY A 78 0.56 2.73 2.74
CA GLY A 78 1.05 2.05 3.95
C GLY A 78 2.28 2.70 4.60
N GLY A 79 2.94 1.94 5.47
CA GLY A 79 4.19 2.35 6.12
C GLY A 79 4.00 3.25 7.35
N TYR A 80 2.80 3.32 7.93
CA TYR A 80 2.57 3.96 9.22
C TYR A 80 2.75 2.92 10.34
N LYS A 81 3.96 2.83 10.88
CA LYS A 81 4.25 1.94 12.02
C LYS A 81 3.69 2.55 13.31
N THR A 82 2.97 1.75 14.10
CA THR A 82 2.74 2.09 15.51
C THR A 82 3.93 1.67 16.36
N ARG A 83 4.19 2.41 17.44
CA ARG A 83 5.23 2.11 18.44
C ARG A 83 4.90 0.90 19.32
N GLN A 84 3.78 0.20 19.10
CA GLN A 84 3.40 -0.91 19.95
C GLN A 84 4.24 -2.14 19.61
N LEU A 85 5.24 -2.36 20.45
CA LEU A 85 6.09 -3.54 20.49
C LEU A 85 5.29 -4.72 21.08
N ILE A 86 4.20 -5.12 20.43
CA ILE A 86 3.52 -6.36 20.79
C ILE A 86 4.50 -7.46 20.37
N LEU A 87 5.17 -8.07 21.36
CA LEU A 87 6.00 -9.28 21.34
C LEU A 87 6.53 -9.68 19.94
N LYS A 88 7.86 -9.75 19.78
CA LYS A 88 8.71 -10.08 18.60
C LYS A 88 8.19 -11.05 17.49
N LEU A 89 7.02 -11.66 17.65
CA LEU A 89 6.30 -12.60 16.80
C LEU A 89 5.37 -11.94 15.75
N SER A 90 4.86 -10.73 15.97
CA SER A 90 3.97 -10.04 15.01
C SER A 90 4.37 -8.58 14.75
N LYS A 91 4.07 -8.09 13.55
CA LYS A 91 4.21 -6.69 13.12
C LYS A 91 2.83 -6.14 12.80
N THR A 92 2.50 -4.98 13.37
CA THR A 92 1.28 -4.24 13.04
C THR A 92 1.65 -2.97 12.30
N GLU A 93 0.98 -2.70 11.17
CA GLU A 93 1.14 -1.47 10.40
C GLU A 93 -0.24 -0.90 10.05
N TYR A 94 -0.35 0.42 10.01
CA TYR A 94 -1.56 1.09 9.55
C TYR A 94 -1.37 1.56 8.11
N GLY A 95 -2.46 1.51 7.35
CA GLY A 95 -2.57 2.05 6.01
C GLY A 95 -3.74 3.01 5.90
N MET A 96 -3.56 4.05 5.11
CA MET A 96 -4.63 4.98 4.76
C MET A 96 -5.22 4.54 3.42
N VAL A 97 -6.54 4.36 3.37
CA VAL A 97 -7.24 4.09 2.11
C VAL A 97 -7.63 5.42 1.48
N ARG A 98 -7.23 5.61 0.21
CA ARG A 98 -7.44 6.87 -0.50
C ARG A 98 -8.13 6.68 -1.83
N ARG A 99 -8.79 7.73 -2.30
CA ARG A 99 -9.24 7.93 -3.68
C ARG A 99 -8.84 9.33 -4.12
N GLY A 100 -7.78 9.42 -4.91
CA GLY A 100 -7.07 10.66 -5.18
C GLY A 100 -6.54 11.28 -3.89
N ASP A 101 -6.78 12.58 -3.68
CA ASP A 101 -6.39 13.27 -2.44
C ASP A 101 -7.21 12.85 -1.23
N ARG A 102 -8.43 12.35 -1.43
CA ARG A 102 -9.37 12.07 -0.34
C ARG A 102 -8.98 10.78 0.37
N ILE A 103 -8.77 10.87 1.68
CA ILE A 103 -8.76 9.73 2.59
C ILE A 103 -10.21 9.29 2.79
N ILE A 104 -10.50 8.02 2.52
CA ILE A 104 -11.83 7.41 2.66
C ILE A 104 -11.92 6.41 3.82
N GLY A 105 -10.78 6.08 4.44
CA GLY A 105 -10.72 5.23 5.61
C GLY A 105 -9.30 4.87 6.00
N GLN A 106 -9.19 4.02 7.01
CA GLN A 106 -7.94 3.44 7.50
C GLN A 106 -8.08 1.94 7.69
N ILE A 107 -6.97 1.23 7.55
CA ILE A 107 -6.87 -0.21 7.74
C ILE A 107 -5.67 -0.56 8.62
N GLU A 108 -5.83 -1.56 9.46
CA GLU A 108 -4.78 -2.12 10.31
C GLU A 108 -4.35 -3.48 9.74
N PHE A 109 -3.08 -3.57 9.35
CA PHE A 109 -2.45 -4.80 8.90
C PHE A 109 -1.71 -5.48 10.03
N THR A 110 -1.76 -6.80 10.06
CA THR A 110 -0.84 -7.61 10.87
C THR A 110 -0.12 -8.61 9.98
N SER A 111 1.20 -8.71 10.15
CA SER A 111 2.02 -9.75 9.54
C SER A 111 2.69 -10.54 10.66
N SER A 112 2.58 -11.86 10.62
CA SER A 112 3.18 -12.75 11.61
C SER A 112 3.97 -13.87 10.93
N ARG A 113 4.89 -14.50 11.66
CA ARG A 113 5.56 -15.70 11.17
C ARG A 113 4.58 -16.84 10.87
N LEU A 114 3.42 -16.86 11.53
CA LEU A 114 2.36 -17.87 11.34
C LEU A 114 1.59 -17.68 10.03
N THR A 115 1.48 -16.43 9.55
CA THR A 115 0.82 -16.09 8.27
C THR A 115 1.80 -16.13 7.09
N GLY A 116 2.99 -16.73 7.29
CA GLY A 116 4.06 -16.73 6.29
C GLY A 116 4.59 -15.33 5.96
N ASN A 117 4.52 -14.40 6.91
CA ASN A 117 4.81 -12.97 6.75
C ASN A 117 3.86 -12.20 5.81
N LYS A 118 2.73 -12.78 5.38
CA LYS A 118 1.72 -12.06 4.59
C LYS A 118 0.92 -11.08 5.47
N TRP A 119 0.51 -9.95 4.88
CA TRP A 119 -0.25 -8.90 5.53
C TRP A 119 -1.75 -9.22 5.56
N GLU A 120 -2.30 -9.41 6.75
CA GLU A 120 -3.73 -9.63 6.94
C GLU A 120 -4.41 -8.39 7.50
N ILE A 121 -5.64 -8.12 7.05
CA ILE A 121 -6.44 -7.00 7.53
C ILE A 121 -7.13 -7.41 8.82
N THR A 122 -6.85 -6.68 9.89
CA THR A 122 -7.40 -6.95 11.23
C THR A 122 -8.48 -5.95 11.63
N LYS A 123 -8.39 -4.70 11.16
CA LYS A 123 -9.40 -3.66 11.36
C LYS A 123 -9.53 -2.78 10.14
N GLU A 124 -10.72 -2.22 9.97
CA GLU A 124 -11.06 -1.28 8.91
C GLU A 124 -12.03 -0.23 9.46
N GLU A 125 -11.75 1.05 9.23
CA GLU A 125 -12.63 2.15 9.65
C GLU A 125 -12.88 3.09 8.47
N ARG A 126 -14.15 3.40 8.21
CA ARG A 126 -14.57 4.40 7.21
C ARG A 126 -14.54 5.81 7.81
N LYS A 127 -14.26 6.79 6.96
CA LYS A 127 -14.32 8.22 7.28
C LYS A 127 -15.56 8.88 6.70
#